data_AF-A0A821MUD5-F1
#
_entry.id   AF-A0A821MUD5-F1
#
_cell.length_a   1.000
_cell.length_b   1.000
_cell.length_c   1.000
_cell.angle_alpha   90.00
_cell.angle_beta   90.00
_cell.angle_gamma   90.00
#
_symmetry.space_group_name_H-M   'P 1'
#
loop_
_entity.id
_entity.type
_entity.pdbx_description
1 polymer ?
#
loop_
_entity_poly.entity_id
_entity_poly.type
_entity_poly.pdbx_seq_one_letter_code
_entity_poly.pdbx_strand_id
1 'polypeptide(L)'
;MQTVGYLTVVILLTLVIGGIFGAPALTFSCPPGRPMTSTCPGDENATCVSNYCGGCNAVWYGANGRRAKCFRKSRCPPGQHEVQCLIDPCEGATCSAYPNATCIPDYCGGCNAEWFTTNEEQVQCEITS
;
A
#
# COMPACT_ATOMS: atom_id res chain seq x y z
N MET A 1 62.40 -9.88 23.63
CA MET A 1 61.72 -10.56 22.52
C MET A 1 60.34 -11.10 22.93
N GLN A 2 59.50 -10.32 23.64
CA GLN A 2 58.17 -10.78 24.10
C GLN A 2 57.02 -9.83 23.69
N THR A 3 57.33 -8.60 23.29
CA THR A 3 56.31 -7.57 22.96
C THR A 3 55.68 -7.75 21.56
N VAL A 4 56.44 -8.29 20.59
CA VAL A 4 55.96 -8.50 19.21
C VAL A 4 54.97 -9.67 19.11
N GLY A 5 55.17 -10.72 19.93
CA GLY A 5 54.26 -11.87 20.03
C GLY A 5 52.95 -11.54 20.74
N TYR A 6 52.98 -10.71 21.78
CA TYR A 6 51.77 -10.29 22.48
C TYR A 6 50.88 -9.42 21.61
N LEU A 7 51.46 -8.48 20.87
CA LEU A 7 50.69 -7.58 19.99
C LEU A 7 50.03 -8.35 18.84
N THR A 8 50.70 -9.34 18.26
CA THR A 8 50.14 -10.19 17.20
C THR A 8 49.02 -11.11 17.71
N VAL A 9 49.15 -11.66 18.93
CA VAL A 9 48.11 -12.48 19.56
C VAL A 9 46.88 -11.65 19.93
N VAL A 10 47.05 -10.42 20.44
CA VAL A 10 45.93 -9.52 20.76
C VAL A 10 45.18 -9.09 19.51
N ILE A 11 45.87 -8.79 18.39
CA ILE A 11 45.24 -8.46 17.11
C ILE A 11 44.47 -9.66 16.54
N LEU A 12 45.03 -10.88 16.65
CA LEU A 12 44.31 -12.09 16.22
C LEU A 12 43.08 -12.36 17.09
N LEU A 13 43.15 -12.18 18.42
CA LEU A 13 41.99 -12.33 19.30
C LEU A 13 40.90 -11.28 19.06
N THR A 14 41.24 -10.01 18.82
CA THR A 14 40.24 -8.98 18.52
C THR A 14 39.62 -9.13 17.14
N LEU A 15 40.35 -9.66 16.14
CA LEU A 15 39.78 -10.02 14.84
C LEU A 15 38.84 -11.23 14.91
N VAL A 16 39.14 -12.22 15.77
CA VAL A 16 38.30 -13.42 15.95
C VAL A 16 37.05 -13.12 16.79
N ILE A 17 37.13 -12.22 17.78
CA ILE A 17 35.99 -11.85 18.63
C ILE A 17 35.17 -10.70 17.99
N GLY A 18 35.81 -9.82 17.21
CA GLY A 18 35.17 -8.70 16.51
C GLY A 18 34.25 -9.11 15.36
N GLY A 19 34.27 -10.38 14.95
CA GLY A 19 33.38 -10.92 13.92
C GLY A 19 31.93 -11.19 14.37
N ILE A 20 31.60 -11.04 15.66
CA ILE A 20 30.27 -11.38 16.21
C ILE A 20 29.40 -10.12 16.46
N PHE A 21 30.01 -8.94 16.53
CA PHE A 21 29.30 -7.68 16.80
C PHE A 21 29.14 -6.86 15.53
N GLY A 22 28.21 -7.26 14.66
CA GLY A 22 27.86 -6.43 13.51
C GLY A 22 27.30 -7.15 12.31
N ALA A 23 26.44 -8.15 12.48
CA ALA A 23 25.35 -8.22 11.53
C ALA A 23 24.38 -7.11 11.96
N PRO A 24 24.22 -5.99 11.22
CA PRO A 24 23.00 -5.22 11.40
C PRO A 24 21.88 -6.26 11.30
N ALA A 25 20.99 -6.29 12.29
CA ALA A 25 19.74 -7.02 12.17
C ALA A 25 19.29 -6.79 10.73
N LEU A 26 19.24 -7.85 9.92
CA LEU A 26 18.73 -7.73 8.57
C LEU A 26 17.32 -7.24 8.77
N THR A 27 17.15 -5.92 8.68
CA THR A 27 15.89 -5.31 8.38
C THR A 27 15.60 -5.89 7.02
N PHE A 28 14.91 -7.02 7.01
CA PHE A 28 14.24 -7.55 5.85
C PHE A 28 13.14 -6.53 5.54
N SER A 29 13.54 -5.40 4.98
CA SER A 29 12.68 -4.46 4.31
C SER A 29 12.10 -5.23 3.14
N CYS A 30 10.83 -5.60 3.28
CA CYS A 30 10.05 -6.19 2.18
C CYS A 30 10.12 -5.19 0.99
N PRO A 31 10.23 -5.67 -0.26
CA PRO A 31 10.57 -4.84 -1.41
C PRO A 31 9.60 -3.67 -1.62
N PRO A 32 10.08 -2.48 -2.03
CA PRO A 32 9.26 -1.31 -2.31
C PRO A 32 8.44 -1.54 -3.58
N GLY A 33 7.30 -2.19 -3.45
CA GLY A 33 6.40 -2.46 -4.57
C GLY A 33 4.93 -2.52 -4.20
N ARG A 34 4.58 -2.52 -2.91
CA ARG A 34 3.22 -2.30 -2.43
C ARG A 34 3.27 -1.50 -1.15
N PRO A 35 2.41 -0.49 -0.96
CA PRO A 35 2.21 0.08 0.36
C PRO A 35 1.48 -0.98 1.17
N MET A 36 2.22 -1.92 1.77
CA MET A 36 1.73 -2.60 2.96
C MET A 36 1.81 -1.55 4.04
N THR A 37 0.78 -0.71 4.13
CA THR A 37 0.54 -0.01 5.38
C THR A 37 0.47 -1.11 6.44
N SER A 38 1.02 -0.88 7.63
CA SER A 38 0.92 -1.83 8.75
C SER A 38 -0.55 -2.11 9.14
N THR A 39 -1.49 -1.42 8.52
CA THR A 39 -2.92 -1.44 8.73
C THR A 39 -3.62 -2.32 7.69
N CYS A 40 -4.46 -3.25 8.16
CA CYS A 40 -5.36 -4.00 7.29
C CYS A 40 -6.64 -3.19 7.03
N PRO A 41 -6.98 -2.84 5.77
CA PRO A 41 -8.18 -2.04 5.48
C PRO A 41 -9.51 -2.73 5.80
N GLY A 42 -9.50 -4.05 6.02
CA GLY A 42 -10.67 -4.83 6.44
C GLY A 42 -10.78 -5.04 7.95
N ASP A 43 -9.73 -4.72 8.71
CA ASP A 43 -9.68 -4.86 10.17
C ASP A 43 -8.52 -4.01 10.71
N GLU A 44 -8.85 -2.82 11.20
CA GLU A 44 -7.88 -1.86 11.75
C GLU A 44 -7.14 -2.39 12.99
N ASN A 45 -7.71 -3.40 13.66
CA ASN A 45 -7.13 -4.05 14.83
C ASN A 45 -6.39 -5.35 14.49
N ALA A 46 -6.28 -5.71 13.21
CA ALA A 46 -5.59 -6.92 12.83
C ALA A 46 -4.07 -6.79 13.02
N THR A 47 -3.49 -7.80 13.66
CA THR A 47 -2.05 -7.89 13.87
C THR A 47 -1.37 -8.48 12.63
N CYS A 48 -0.37 -7.78 12.11
CA CYS A 48 0.45 -8.27 11.01
C CYS A 48 1.51 -9.24 11.53
N VAL A 49 1.54 -10.44 10.95
CA VAL A 49 2.56 -11.46 11.20
C VAL A 49 3.28 -11.75 9.88
N SER A 50 4.60 -11.62 9.90
CA SER A 50 5.42 -11.98 8.74
C SER A 50 5.49 -13.49 8.57
N ASN A 51 5.32 -13.94 7.33
CA ASN A 51 5.48 -15.31 6.92
C ASN A 51 6.56 -15.38 5.83
N TYR A 52 7.61 -16.15 6.12
CA TYR A 52 8.77 -16.33 5.24
C TYR A 52 8.72 -17.63 4.44
N CYS A 53 7.73 -18.50 4.67
CA CYS A 53 7.55 -19.72 3.91
C CYS A 53 7.07 -19.39 2.49
N GLY A 54 7.87 -19.74 1.47
CA GLY A 54 7.53 -19.51 0.06
C GLY A 54 7.62 -18.04 -0.41
N GLY A 55 8.20 -17.13 0.38
CA GLY A 55 8.40 -15.71 0.04
C GLY A 55 8.20 -14.76 1.23
N CYS A 56 8.41 -13.45 1.06
CA CYS A 56 8.05 -12.41 2.06
C CYS A 56 6.55 -12.11 1.95
N ASN A 57 5.75 -12.73 2.82
CA ASN A 57 4.30 -12.52 2.85
C ASN A 57 3.88 -11.93 4.20
N ALA A 58 3.03 -10.91 4.18
CA ALA A 58 2.34 -10.46 5.37
C ALA A 58 1.01 -11.24 5.52
N VAL A 59 0.76 -11.79 6.71
CA VAL A 59 -0.51 -12.43 7.07
C VAL A 59 -1.08 -11.69 8.26
N TRP A 60 -2.33 -11.26 8.16
CA TRP A 60 -3.01 -10.54 9.22
C TRP A 60 -3.91 -11.47 10.02
N TYR A 61 -3.95 -11.28 11.33
CA TYR A 61 -4.82 -12.01 12.25
C TYR A 61 -5.69 -11.03 13.03
N GLY A 62 -6.99 -11.29 13.06
CA GLY A 62 -7.93 -10.50 13.88
C GLY A 62 -7.83 -10.87 15.36
N ALA A 63 -8.57 -10.16 16.22
CA ALA A 63 -8.56 -10.38 17.67
C ALA A 63 -8.94 -11.82 18.11
N ASN A 64 -9.67 -12.55 17.26
CA ASN A 64 -10.05 -13.94 17.49
C ASN A 64 -8.97 -14.96 17.07
N GLY A 65 -7.79 -14.52 16.64
CA GLY A 65 -6.70 -15.38 16.18
C GLY A 65 -6.95 -16.03 14.82
N ARG A 66 -8.05 -15.71 14.12
CA ARG A 66 -8.29 -16.15 12.74
C ARG A 66 -7.62 -15.20 11.76
N ARG A 67 -7.26 -15.71 10.58
CA ARG A 67 -6.75 -14.86 9.49
C ARG A 67 -7.78 -13.78 9.16
N ALA A 68 -7.36 -12.52 9.27
CA ALA A 68 -8.18 -11.37 8.92
C ALA A 68 -8.38 -11.34 7.40
N LYS A 69 -9.59 -11.01 6.97
CA LYS A 69 -9.90 -10.82 5.56
C LYS A 69 -9.47 -9.41 5.13
N CYS A 70 -8.17 -9.26 4.88
CA CYS A 70 -7.63 -8.00 4.40
C CYS A 70 -7.85 -7.91 2.89
N PHE A 71 -8.90 -7.19 2.50
CA PHE A 71 -9.10 -6.78 1.12
C PHE A 71 -8.25 -5.54 0.84
N ARG A 72 -7.91 -5.28 -0.42
CA ARG A 72 -7.47 -3.93 -0.78
C ARG A 72 -8.57 -2.97 -0.35
N LYS A 73 -8.20 -1.86 0.30
CA LYS A 73 -9.14 -0.77 0.55
C LYS A 73 -9.76 -0.43 -0.80
N SER A 74 -11.03 -0.74 -0.98
CA SER A 74 -11.76 -0.29 -2.17
C SER A 74 -11.63 1.23 -2.22
N ARG A 75 -11.37 1.79 -3.40
CA ARG A 75 -11.41 3.25 -3.58
C ARG A 75 -12.82 3.81 -3.34
N CYS A 76 -13.81 2.94 -3.34
CA CYS A 76 -15.20 3.26 -3.18
C CYS A 76 -15.68 3.31 -1.72
N PRO A 77 -16.71 4.13 -1.44
CA PRO A 77 -17.36 4.15 -0.13
C PRO A 77 -17.92 2.78 0.28
N PRO A 78 -18.13 2.55 1.60
CA PRO A 78 -18.79 1.33 2.08
C PRO A 78 -20.14 1.10 1.40
N GLY A 79 -20.39 -0.14 0.96
CA GLY A 79 -21.60 -0.51 0.24
C GLY A 79 -21.51 -0.37 -1.28
N GLN A 80 -20.43 0.22 -1.80
CA GLN A 80 -20.18 0.30 -3.24
C GLN A 80 -18.96 -0.54 -3.61
N HIS A 81 -19.05 -1.22 -4.76
CA HIS A 81 -17.94 -1.96 -5.34
C HIS A 81 -17.41 -1.20 -6.56
N GLU A 82 -16.10 -1.29 -6.77
CA GLU A 82 -15.47 -0.74 -7.97
C GLU A 82 -15.87 -1.59 -9.18
N VAL A 83 -16.34 -0.96 -10.24
CA VAL A 83 -16.72 -1.62 -11.49
C VAL A 83 -15.68 -1.35 -12.57
N GLN A 84 -15.50 -2.31 -13.47
CA GLN A 84 -14.67 -2.12 -14.66
C GLN A 84 -15.58 -1.76 -15.84
N CYS A 85 -15.51 -0.50 -16.28
CA CYS A 85 -16.27 0.00 -17.41
C CYS A 85 -15.61 -0.42 -18.73
N LEU A 86 -16.43 -0.66 -19.77
CA LEU A 86 -15.92 -0.93 -21.12
C LEU A 86 -15.34 0.33 -21.76
N ILE A 87 -15.94 1.49 -21.47
CA ILE A 87 -15.57 2.82 -21.96
C ILE A 87 -15.45 3.72 -20.73
N ASP A 88 -14.47 4.63 -20.71
CA ASP A 88 -14.36 5.62 -19.63
C ASP A 88 -15.62 6.52 -19.68
N PRO A 89 -16.35 6.70 -18.56
CA PRO A 89 -17.60 7.47 -18.56
C PRO A 89 -17.40 8.95 -18.95
N CYS A 90 -16.18 9.48 -18.87
CA CYS A 90 -15.83 10.81 -19.35
C CYS A 90 -15.37 10.84 -20.81
N GLU A 91 -15.12 9.70 -21.46
CA GLU A 91 -14.70 9.63 -22.85
C GLU A 91 -15.85 10.03 -23.78
N GLY A 92 -15.70 11.17 -24.45
CA GLY A 92 -16.71 11.71 -25.36
C GLY A 92 -17.91 12.36 -24.66
N ALA A 93 -17.93 12.42 -23.32
CA ALA A 93 -18.96 13.10 -22.58
C ALA A 93 -18.74 14.62 -22.63
N THR A 94 -19.83 15.38 -22.73
CA THR A 94 -19.81 16.85 -22.68
C THR A 94 -21.00 17.38 -21.89
N CYS A 95 -20.78 18.39 -21.06
CA CYS A 95 -21.86 19.06 -20.34
C CYS A 95 -22.19 20.41 -21.00
N SER A 96 -23.32 20.49 -21.71
CA SER A 96 -23.73 21.73 -22.39
C SER A 96 -24.10 22.86 -21.42
N ALA A 97 -24.61 22.52 -20.22
CA ALA A 97 -24.95 23.50 -19.19
C ALA A 97 -23.69 24.15 -18.58
N TYR A 98 -22.58 23.40 -18.51
CA TYR A 98 -21.31 23.86 -17.96
C TYR A 98 -20.16 23.46 -18.89
N PRO A 99 -19.94 24.20 -19.99
CA PRO A 99 -18.95 23.83 -21.01
C PRO A 99 -17.51 23.85 -20.50
N ASN A 100 -17.25 24.54 -19.38
CA ASN A 100 -15.95 24.60 -18.71
C ASN A 100 -15.84 23.60 -17.55
N ALA A 101 -16.84 22.75 -17.32
CA ALA A 101 -16.75 21.75 -16.27
C ALA A 101 -15.76 20.64 -16.67
N THR A 102 -14.99 20.19 -15.68
CA THR A 102 -14.10 19.04 -15.81
C THR A 102 -14.86 17.78 -15.47
N CYS A 103 -14.80 16.78 -16.34
CA CYS A 103 -15.36 15.46 -16.07
C CYS A 103 -14.37 14.62 -15.26
N ILE A 104 -14.84 13.99 -14.20
CA ILE A 104 -14.10 13.04 -13.37
C ILE A 104 -14.87 11.71 -13.39
N PRO A 105 -14.23 10.60 -13.80
CA PRO A 105 -14.90 9.32 -13.83
C PRO A 105 -15.02 8.74 -12.42
N ASP A 106 -16.23 8.36 -12.05
CA ASP A 106 -16.52 7.60 -10.84
C ASP A 106 -16.88 6.15 -11.22
N TYR A 107 -16.08 5.22 -10.71
CA TYR A 107 -16.18 3.79 -10.95
C TYR A 107 -16.88 3.05 -9.79
N CYS A 108 -17.46 3.79 -8.84
CA CYS A 108 -18.04 3.23 -7.63
C CYS A 108 -19.54 3.00 -7.79
N GLY A 109 -19.94 1.72 -7.72
CA GLY A 109 -21.34 1.32 -7.93
C GLY A 109 -21.84 1.46 -9.38
N GLY A 110 -21.03 1.97 -10.30
CA GLY A 110 -21.41 2.20 -11.69
C GLY A 110 -20.31 2.88 -12.50
N CYS A 111 -20.60 3.17 -13.77
CA CYS A 111 -19.76 3.95 -14.68
C CYS A 111 -20.35 5.36 -14.74
N ASN A 112 -19.98 6.21 -13.79
CA ASN A 112 -20.59 7.51 -13.60
C ASN A 112 -19.64 8.61 -14.08
N ALA A 113 -20.20 9.63 -14.73
CA ALA A 113 -19.47 10.84 -15.10
C ALA A 113 -19.86 11.95 -14.12
N GLU A 114 -18.94 12.36 -13.27
CA GLU A 114 -19.13 13.48 -12.37
C GLU A 114 -18.51 14.75 -12.95
N TRP A 115 -19.19 15.89 -12.80
CA TRP A 115 -18.79 17.15 -13.41
C TRP A 115 -18.47 18.17 -12.34
N PHE A 116 -17.31 18.82 -12.46
CA PHE A 116 -16.84 19.79 -11.48
C PHE A 116 -16.51 21.11 -12.17
N THR A 117 -16.90 22.22 -11.56
CA THR A 117 -16.51 23.55 -12.04
C THR A 117 -15.04 23.84 -11.73
N THR A 118 -14.52 24.96 -12.24
CA THR A 118 -13.16 25.45 -11.90
C THR A 118 -12.97 25.73 -10.41
N ASN A 119 -14.05 25.85 -9.63
CA ASN A 119 -14.02 26.03 -8.19
C ASN A 119 -14.18 24.72 -7.42
N GLU A 120 -14.04 23.56 -8.09
CA GLU A 120 -14.21 22.21 -7.52
C GLU A 120 -15.63 21.92 -6.99
N GLU A 121 -16.63 22.70 -7.41
CA GLU A 121 -18.03 22.45 -7.07
C GLU A 121 -18.65 21.46 -8.06
N GLN A 122 -19.28 20.40 -7.54
CA GLN A 122 -19.97 19.39 -8.34
C GLN A 122 -21.24 19.97 -8.95
N VAL A 123 -21.46 19.76 -10.25
CA VAL A 123 -22.65 20.22 -10.98
C VAL A 123 -23.42 19.04 -11.55
N GLN A 124 -24.75 19.13 -11.50
CA GLN A 124 -25.61 18.20 -12.23
C GLN A 124 -25.60 18.56 -13.71
N CYS A 125 -25.00 17.69 -14.50
CA CYS A 125 -25.19 17.66 -15.93
C CYS A 125 -26.23 16.59 -16.23
N GLU A 126 -27.44 17.00 -16.58
CA GLU A 126 -28.40 16.06 -17.12
C GLU A 126 -27.87 15.59 -18.48
N ILE A 127 -27.41 14.35 -18.52
CA ILE A 127 -27.16 13.68 -19.79
C ILE A 127 -28.55 13.51 -20.40
N THR A 128 -28.95 14.41 -21.30
CA THR A 128 -30.21 14.24 -22.03
C THR A 128 -30.06 13.01 -22.91
N SER A 129 -30.67 11.91 -22.45
CA SER A 129 -30.83 10.66 -23.20
C SER A 129 -31.69 10.84 -24.44
#